data_AF-A0A258W8D3-F1
#
_entry.id   AF-A0A258W8D3-F1
#
_cell.length_a   1.000
_cell.length_b   1.000
_cell.length_c   1.000
_cell.angle_alpha   90.00
_cell.angle_beta   90.00
_cell.angle_gamma   90.00
#
_symmetry.space_group_name_H-M   'P 1'
#
loop_
_entity.id
_entity.type
_entity.pdbx_description
1 polymer ?
#
loop_
_entity_poly.entity_id
_entity_poly.type
_entity_poly.pdbx_seq_one_letter_code
_entity_poly.pdbx_strand_id
1 'polypeptide(L)'
;MIDSYLKFSPDLIIEATSVCDRICPGCYAPNVVSKESAEKLLLEKPELFIDQKTLLELFSNLFSDGKPKLGLVSIRGGEPTRHPHLASIVEVASKFSENVFIETHGRWILKPEAFNQSLLEVCKMTGATIKLSFDKMHGGDSMPLQEITDYLEKNNINFIIAITEHTESEFFMSRTLCGWIPDKNIIFQKKSRSADDLIKPTIGVVKVNGTFSQSLNSRISFQSPANSARNSSEVVA
;
A
#
# COMPACT_ATOMS: atom_id res chain seq x y z
N MET A 1 -4.65 24.34 -8.63
CA MET A 1 -4.42 24.24 -7.17
C MET A 1 -4.01 22.84 -6.74
N ILE A 2 -4.49 21.76 -7.39
CA ILE A 2 -4.01 20.39 -7.09
C ILE A 2 -2.55 20.16 -7.52
N ASP A 3 -2.05 20.94 -8.48
CA ASP A 3 -0.68 20.80 -8.99
C ASP A 3 0.42 21.06 -7.94
N SER A 4 0.07 21.56 -6.75
CA SER A 4 1.01 21.72 -5.63
C SER A 4 1.22 20.43 -4.83
N TYR A 5 0.42 19.39 -5.04
CA TYR A 5 0.54 18.10 -4.34
C TYR A 5 1.46 17.12 -5.09
N LEU A 6 2.05 16.18 -4.34
CA LEU A 6 2.92 15.17 -4.91
C LEU A 6 2.16 14.29 -5.91
N LYS A 7 2.74 14.10 -7.09
CA LYS A 7 2.30 13.08 -8.04
C LYS A 7 2.97 11.75 -7.69
N PHE A 8 2.20 10.68 -7.71
CA PHE A 8 2.69 9.34 -7.41
C PHE A 8 2.59 8.46 -8.65
N SER A 9 3.73 8.10 -9.22
CA SER A 9 3.84 7.29 -10.42
C SER A 9 4.99 6.29 -10.24
N PRO A 10 4.73 5.13 -9.61
CA PRO A 10 5.75 4.10 -9.42
C PRO A 10 6.25 3.57 -10.77
N ASP A 11 7.54 3.30 -10.85
CA ASP A 11 8.09 2.56 -11.98
C ASP A 11 7.66 1.10 -11.93
N LEU A 12 7.66 0.55 -10.73
CA LEU A 12 7.34 -0.84 -10.48
C LEU A 12 6.45 -0.97 -9.24
N ILE A 13 5.50 -1.88 -9.32
CA ILE A 13 4.67 -2.28 -8.19
C ILE A 13 5.01 -3.71 -7.75
N ILE A 14 5.12 -3.94 -6.45
CA ILE A 14 5.21 -5.27 -5.84
C ILE A 14 3.92 -5.53 -5.08
N GLU A 15 3.16 -6.54 -5.50
CA GLU A 15 2.02 -7.07 -4.75
C GLU A 15 2.54 -8.06 -3.69
N ALA A 16 2.85 -7.56 -2.48
CA ALA A 16 3.44 -8.34 -1.41
C ALA A 16 2.52 -9.46 -0.91
N THR A 17 1.22 -9.17 -0.78
CA THR A 17 0.23 -10.15 -0.32
C THR A 17 -1.15 -9.83 -0.86
N SER A 18 -1.97 -10.86 -1.05
CA SER A 18 -3.41 -10.71 -1.32
C SER A 18 -4.24 -10.68 -0.04
N VAL A 19 -3.65 -10.83 1.15
CA VAL A 19 -4.37 -10.82 2.42
C VAL A 19 -4.61 -9.38 2.88
N CYS A 20 -5.84 -9.11 3.34
CA CYS A 20 -6.20 -7.88 4.04
C CYS A 20 -6.98 -8.23 5.32
N ASP A 21 -6.90 -7.38 6.34
CA ASP A 21 -7.72 -7.52 7.54
C ASP A 21 -9.00 -6.66 7.47
N ARG A 22 -9.26 -5.97 6.35
CA ARG A 22 -10.44 -5.11 6.16
C ARG A 22 -11.14 -5.32 4.83
N ILE A 23 -12.44 -5.01 4.84
CA ILE A 23 -13.27 -4.85 3.65
C ILE A 23 -13.58 -3.36 3.53
N CYS A 24 -12.95 -2.70 2.57
CA CYS A 24 -13.11 -1.27 2.34
C CYS A 24 -14.01 -1.03 1.12
N PRO A 25 -15.09 -0.23 1.22
CA PRO A 25 -15.97 0.07 0.09
C PRO A 25 -15.23 0.76 -1.07
N GLY A 26 -15.25 0.17 -2.25
CA GLY A 26 -14.52 0.67 -3.42
C GLY A 26 -13.04 0.27 -3.48
N CYS A 27 -12.58 -0.63 -2.60
CA CYS A 27 -11.29 -1.29 -2.78
C CYS A 27 -11.34 -2.19 -4.02
N TYR A 28 -10.36 -2.01 -4.91
CA TYR A 28 -10.28 -2.75 -6.16
C TYR A 28 -9.39 -3.99 -6.09
N ALA A 29 -8.58 -4.12 -5.05
CA ALA A 29 -7.67 -5.24 -4.90
C ALA A 29 -8.48 -6.54 -4.63
N PRO A 30 -8.14 -7.67 -5.29
CA PRO A 30 -8.84 -8.94 -5.11
C PRO A 30 -8.39 -9.63 -3.82
N ASN A 31 -8.64 -8.99 -2.69
CA ASN A 31 -8.10 -9.41 -1.40
C ASN A 31 -8.86 -10.60 -0.80
N VAL A 32 -8.10 -11.50 -0.17
CA VAL A 32 -8.61 -12.47 0.79
C VAL A 32 -8.68 -11.79 2.15
N VAL A 33 -9.87 -11.68 2.72
CA VAL A 33 -10.07 -11.04 4.03
C VAL A 33 -9.89 -12.09 5.11
N SER A 34 -8.92 -11.89 6.00
CA SER A 34 -8.69 -12.82 7.11
C SER A 34 -8.20 -12.11 8.38
N LYS A 35 -8.70 -12.59 9.52
CA LYS A 35 -8.29 -12.17 10.88
C LYS A 35 -7.29 -13.12 11.52
N GLU A 36 -6.94 -14.22 10.86
CA GLU A 36 -5.96 -15.20 11.35
C GLU A 36 -4.56 -14.58 11.45
N SER A 37 -3.62 -15.20 12.17
CA SER A 37 -2.26 -14.67 12.22
C SER A 37 -1.57 -14.79 10.85
N ALA A 38 -0.64 -13.87 10.58
CA ALA A 38 0.09 -13.84 9.31
C ALA A 38 0.94 -15.12 9.13
N GLU A 39 1.50 -15.64 10.22
CA GLU A 39 2.33 -16.85 10.26
C GLU A 39 1.51 -18.10 9.93
N LYS A 40 0.29 -18.19 10.47
CA LYS A 40 -0.61 -19.31 10.19
C LYS A 40 -1.02 -19.31 8.72
N LEU A 41 -1.38 -18.14 8.19
CA LEU A 41 -1.74 -17.99 6.77
C LEU A 41 -0.56 -18.32 5.85
N LEU A 42 0.66 -17.92 6.19
CA LEU A 42 1.84 -18.26 5.40
C LEU A 42 2.10 -19.78 5.38
N LEU A 43 1.86 -20.48 6.49
CA LEU A 43 2.02 -21.93 6.57
C LEU A 43 0.95 -22.68 5.76
N GLU A 44 -0.31 -22.27 5.87
CA GLU A 44 -1.45 -22.98 5.26
C GLU A 44 -1.72 -22.56 3.80
N LYS A 45 -1.38 -21.30 3.45
CA LYS A 45 -1.69 -20.67 2.17
C LYS A 45 -0.53 -19.78 1.69
N PRO A 46 0.67 -20.35 1.47
CA PRO A 46 1.85 -19.59 1.08
C PRO A 46 1.67 -18.82 -0.23
N GLU A 47 0.78 -19.26 -1.12
CA GLU A 47 0.46 -18.61 -2.40
C GLU A 47 -0.17 -17.21 -2.26
N LEU A 48 -0.59 -16.82 -1.04
CA LEU A 48 -1.10 -15.49 -0.74
C LEU A 48 0.00 -14.47 -0.41
N PHE A 49 1.27 -14.88 -0.44
CA PHE A 49 2.44 -14.09 -0.07
C PHE A 49 3.54 -14.22 -1.11
N ILE A 50 4.21 -13.11 -1.44
CA ILE A 50 5.38 -13.17 -2.30
C ILE A 50 6.58 -13.74 -1.55
N ASP A 51 7.24 -14.72 -2.15
CA ASP A 51 8.49 -15.25 -1.59
C ASP A 51 9.66 -14.27 -1.81
N GLN A 52 10.44 -14.04 -0.75
CA GLN A 52 11.57 -13.11 -0.77
C GLN A 52 12.66 -13.56 -1.74
N LYS A 53 12.98 -14.85 -1.79
CA LYS A 53 14.06 -15.35 -2.67
C LYS A 53 13.68 -15.17 -4.12
N THR A 54 12.42 -15.47 -4.44
CA THR A 54 11.83 -15.29 -5.76
C THR A 54 11.88 -13.81 -6.19
N LEU A 55 11.56 -12.88 -5.28
CA LEU A 55 11.68 -11.44 -5.57
C LEU A 55 13.14 -11.03 -5.82
N LEU A 56 14.08 -11.50 -5.01
CA LEU A 56 15.51 -11.20 -5.16
C LEU A 56 16.06 -11.74 -6.48
N GLU A 57 15.74 -12.98 -6.84
CA GLU A 57 16.15 -13.60 -8.11
C GLU A 57 15.57 -12.84 -9.30
N LEU A 58 14.27 -12.51 -9.25
CA LEU A 58 13.61 -11.72 -10.29
C LEU A 58 14.30 -10.36 -10.48
N PHE A 59 14.57 -9.64 -9.39
CA PHE A 59 15.19 -8.32 -9.45
C PHE A 59 16.63 -8.39 -9.93
N SER A 60 17.38 -9.41 -9.48
CA SER A 60 18.73 -9.66 -9.96
C SER A 60 18.73 -9.94 -11.46
N ASN A 61 17.75 -10.68 -11.99
CA ASN A 61 17.66 -10.95 -13.43
C ASN A 61 17.24 -9.72 -14.25
N LEU A 62 16.31 -8.92 -13.73
CA LEU A 62 15.75 -7.78 -14.47
C LEU A 62 16.61 -6.51 -14.37
N PHE A 63 17.26 -6.28 -13.23
CA PHE A 63 17.82 -4.98 -12.84
C PHE A 63 19.27 -5.03 -12.34
N SER A 64 20.00 -6.12 -12.51
CA SER A 64 21.45 -6.18 -12.17
C SER A 64 22.36 -5.48 -13.17
N ASP A 65 23.63 -5.32 -12.73
CA ASP A 65 24.83 -4.76 -13.36
C ASP A 65 24.68 -3.99 -14.69
N GLY A 66 24.98 -2.70 -14.62
CA GLY A 66 24.99 -1.77 -15.75
C GLY A 66 23.65 -1.11 -16.06
N LYS A 67 22.56 -1.54 -15.41
CA LYS A 67 21.24 -0.91 -15.53
C LYS A 67 21.03 0.17 -14.46
N PRO A 68 20.34 1.28 -14.79
CA PRO A 68 19.96 2.26 -13.79
C PRO A 68 19.03 1.64 -12.75
N LYS A 69 19.12 2.10 -11.50
CA LYS A 69 18.15 1.76 -10.46
C LYS A 69 16.76 2.20 -10.89
N LEU A 70 15.74 1.51 -10.36
CA LEU A 70 14.37 1.96 -10.43
C LEU A 70 14.26 3.31 -9.70
N GLY A 71 13.54 4.28 -10.24
CA GLY A 71 13.32 5.56 -9.55
C GLY A 71 12.39 5.38 -8.35
N LEU A 72 11.27 4.67 -8.55
CA LEU A 72 10.27 4.43 -7.50
C LEU A 72 9.67 3.03 -7.57
N VAL A 73 9.77 2.29 -6.46
CA VAL A 73 9.06 1.02 -6.24
C VAL A 73 7.95 1.24 -5.21
N SER A 74 6.75 0.76 -5.52
CA SER A 74 5.64 0.71 -4.55
C SER A 74 5.35 -0.72 -4.11
N ILE A 75 5.42 -0.98 -2.81
CA ILE A 75 5.02 -2.23 -2.17
C ILE A 75 3.59 -2.07 -1.68
N ARG A 76 2.70 -2.91 -2.18
CA ARG A 76 1.26 -2.87 -1.88
C ARG A 76 0.69 -4.28 -1.85
N GLY A 77 -0.62 -4.39 -1.69
CA GLY A 77 -1.30 -5.68 -1.61
C GLY A 77 -2.71 -5.49 -1.07
N GLY A 78 -3.20 -6.48 -0.33
CA GLY A 78 -4.37 -6.29 0.51
C GLY A 78 -4.09 -5.30 1.64
N GLU A 79 -3.36 -5.73 2.65
CA GLU A 79 -2.63 -4.86 3.57
C GLU A 79 -1.20 -5.42 3.67
N PRO A 80 -0.16 -4.73 3.15
CA PRO A 80 1.20 -5.28 3.09
C PRO A 80 1.72 -5.78 4.42
N THR A 81 1.34 -5.15 5.54
CA THR A 81 1.80 -5.55 6.87
C THR A 81 1.22 -6.88 7.36
N ARG A 82 0.31 -7.49 6.59
CA ARG A 82 -0.12 -8.87 6.77
C ARG A 82 0.90 -9.88 6.24
N HIS A 83 1.99 -9.44 5.60
CA HIS A 83 3.08 -10.29 5.14
C HIS A 83 4.15 -10.49 6.24
N PRO A 84 4.38 -11.71 6.77
CA PRO A 84 5.32 -11.97 7.88
C PRO A 84 6.77 -11.53 7.63
N HIS A 85 7.17 -11.42 6.37
CA HIS A 85 8.52 -11.03 5.95
C HIS A 85 8.55 -9.71 5.17
N LEU A 86 7.61 -8.80 5.43
CA LEU A 86 7.56 -7.51 4.73
C LEU A 86 8.85 -6.70 4.87
N ALA A 87 9.46 -6.70 6.06
CA ALA A 87 10.75 -6.03 6.29
C ALA A 87 11.81 -6.49 5.28
N SER A 88 11.94 -7.80 5.07
CA SER A 88 12.88 -8.36 4.10
C SER A 88 12.54 -7.99 2.64
N ILE A 89 11.26 -7.86 2.30
CA ILE A 89 10.83 -7.38 0.97
C ILE A 89 11.27 -5.93 0.76
N VAL A 90 11.13 -5.08 1.78
CA VAL A 90 11.58 -3.67 1.74
C VAL A 90 13.08 -3.59 1.55
N GLU A 91 13.86 -4.41 2.26
CA GLU A 91 15.31 -4.48 2.08
C GLU A 91 15.70 -4.88 0.66
N VAL A 92 15.04 -5.90 0.08
CA VAL A 92 15.28 -6.31 -1.30
C VAL A 92 14.95 -5.16 -2.25
N ALA A 93 13.76 -4.56 -2.15
CA ALA A 93 13.36 -3.45 -3.02
C ALA A 93 14.33 -2.26 -2.95
N SER A 94 14.84 -1.94 -1.76
CA SER A 94 15.75 -0.81 -1.52
C SER A 94 17.14 -1.00 -2.15
N LYS A 95 17.53 -2.24 -2.47
CA LYS A 95 18.78 -2.50 -3.21
C LYS A 95 18.68 -2.06 -4.68
N PHE A 96 17.50 -2.17 -5.27
CA PHE A 96 17.27 -1.98 -6.71
C PHE A 96 16.50 -0.69 -7.04
N SER A 97 16.04 0.05 -6.04
CA SER A 97 15.28 1.29 -6.20
C SER A 97 15.95 2.46 -5.48
N GLU A 98 15.79 3.67 -6.01
CA GLU A 98 16.14 4.91 -5.33
C GLU A 98 15.11 5.25 -4.24
N ASN A 99 13.83 5.02 -4.51
CA ASN A 99 12.74 5.26 -3.57
C ASN A 99 11.87 4.01 -3.41
N VAL A 100 11.51 3.67 -2.18
CA VAL A 100 10.60 2.57 -1.87
C VAL A 100 9.44 3.11 -1.05
N PHE A 101 8.21 2.83 -1.47
CA PHE A 101 6.99 3.18 -0.78
C PHE A 101 6.26 1.95 -0.28
N ILE A 102 5.72 1.99 0.93
CA ILE A 102 4.81 0.97 1.47
C ILE A 102 3.41 1.57 1.54
N GLU A 103 2.47 1.06 0.75
CA GLU A 103 1.08 1.53 0.75
C GLU A 103 0.26 0.78 1.82
N THR A 104 -0.14 1.47 2.89
CA THR A 104 -0.78 0.85 4.05
C THR A 104 -1.84 1.75 4.67
N HIS A 105 -2.79 1.16 5.41
CA HIS A 105 -3.70 1.94 6.26
C HIS A 105 -3.09 2.36 7.61
N GLY A 106 -1.87 1.93 7.95
CA GLY A 106 -1.10 2.45 9.10
C GLY A 106 -1.53 2.05 10.52
N ARG A 107 -2.73 1.47 10.72
CA ARG A 107 -3.27 1.05 12.05
C ARG A 107 -2.39 0.09 12.88
N TRP A 108 -1.34 -0.49 12.29
CA TRP A 108 -0.37 -1.35 12.96
C TRP A 108 0.76 -0.55 13.63
N ILE A 109 1.01 0.69 13.20
CA ILE A 109 2.19 1.49 13.60
C ILE A 109 2.24 1.73 15.11
N LEU A 110 1.09 2.02 15.73
CA LEU A 110 0.99 2.28 17.17
C LEU A 110 0.89 1.00 18.02
N LYS A 111 0.92 -0.19 17.40
CA LYS A 111 0.84 -1.46 18.12
C LYS A 111 2.26 -1.95 18.48
N PRO A 112 2.51 -2.31 19.76
CA PRO A 112 3.84 -2.67 20.24
C PRO A 112 4.23 -4.11 19.89
N GLU A 113 3.99 -4.55 18.66
CA GLU A 113 4.35 -5.89 18.20
C GLU A 113 5.79 -5.89 17.66
N ALA A 114 6.58 -6.91 18.00
CA ALA A 114 7.99 -6.99 17.62
C ALA A 114 8.20 -6.91 16.08
N PHE A 115 7.29 -7.51 15.32
CA PHE A 115 7.28 -7.42 13.85
C PHE A 115 7.15 -5.98 13.36
N ASN A 116 6.23 -5.20 13.94
CA ASN A 116 6.00 -3.80 13.56
C ASN A 116 7.25 -2.96 13.80
N GLN A 117 7.92 -3.18 14.94
CA GLN A 117 9.16 -2.47 15.26
C GLN A 117 10.31 -2.82 14.29
N SER A 118 10.43 -4.10 13.92
CA SER A 118 11.41 -4.54 12.91
C SER A 118 11.18 -3.87 11.55
N LEU A 119 9.91 -3.81 11.11
CA LEU A 119 9.55 -3.17 9.84
C LEU A 119 9.87 -1.66 9.85
N LEU A 120 9.55 -0.97 10.95
CA LEU A 120 9.84 0.46 11.14
C LEU A 120 11.33 0.75 11.15
N GLU A 121 12.14 -0.09 11.81
CA GLU A 121 13.59 0.05 11.81
C GLU A 121 14.18 -0.14 10.40
N VAL A 122 13.70 -1.13 9.64
CA VAL A 122 14.09 -1.30 8.24
C VAL A 122 13.71 -0.08 7.40
N CYS A 123 12.51 0.49 7.59
CA CYS A 123 12.11 1.70 6.86
C CYS A 123 13.07 2.86 7.14
N LYS A 124 13.44 3.04 8.41
CA LYS A 124 14.40 4.07 8.82
C LYS A 124 15.79 3.84 8.21
N MET A 125 16.30 2.61 8.29
CA MET A 125 17.64 2.28 7.77
C MET A 125 17.74 2.41 6.24
N THR A 126 16.67 2.06 5.53
CA THR A 126 16.63 2.08 4.05
C THR A 126 16.15 3.41 3.47
N GLY A 127 15.57 4.29 4.30
CA GLY A 127 14.89 5.49 3.85
C GLY A 127 13.53 5.23 3.18
N ALA A 128 13.00 4.00 3.26
CA ALA A 128 11.69 3.67 2.70
C ALA A 128 10.59 4.52 3.34
N THR A 129 9.61 4.92 2.52
CA THR A 129 8.55 5.84 2.90
C THR A 129 7.22 5.10 3.12
N ILE A 130 6.57 5.35 4.24
CA ILE A 130 5.24 4.84 4.53
C ILE A 130 4.20 5.76 3.87
N LYS A 131 3.49 5.25 2.86
CA LYS A 131 2.36 5.95 2.23
C LYS A 131 1.07 5.53 2.92
N LEU A 132 0.58 6.41 3.80
CA LEU A 132 -0.62 6.20 4.59
C LEU A 132 -1.88 6.56 3.80
N SER A 133 -2.76 5.59 3.60
CA SER A 133 -4.07 5.83 2.99
C SER A 133 -4.99 6.55 3.99
N PHE A 134 -5.39 7.79 3.66
CA PHE A 134 -6.31 8.60 4.46
C PHE A 134 -7.47 9.04 3.60
N ASP A 135 -8.51 8.22 3.60
CA ASP A 135 -9.73 8.47 2.83
C ASP A 135 -10.96 8.04 3.64
N LYS A 136 -12.13 8.46 3.16
CA LYS A 136 -13.42 8.06 3.74
C LYS A 136 -13.61 6.54 3.79
N MET A 137 -12.93 5.75 2.94
CA MET A 137 -13.04 4.28 2.97
C MET A 137 -12.36 3.68 4.21
N HIS A 138 -11.44 4.42 4.83
CA HIS A 138 -10.71 3.96 6.00
C HIS A 138 -11.22 4.47 7.34
N GLY A 139 -12.27 5.29 7.33
CA GLY A 139 -12.99 5.77 8.52
C GLY A 139 -12.73 7.23 8.89
N GLY A 140 -11.88 7.96 8.16
CA GLY A 140 -11.78 9.43 8.20
C GLY A 140 -11.39 10.10 9.53
N ASP A 141 -11.27 9.39 10.65
CA ASP A 141 -10.93 10.02 11.93
C ASP A 141 -9.49 10.55 11.93
N SER A 142 -9.34 11.84 12.23
CA SER A 142 -8.06 12.55 12.25
C SER A 142 -7.19 12.21 13.46
N MET A 143 -7.79 11.88 14.61
CA MET A 143 -7.06 11.61 15.85
C MET A 143 -6.10 10.42 15.72
N PRO A 144 -6.50 9.24 15.22
CA PRO A 144 -5.54 8.15 14.98
C PRO A 144 -4.45 8.51 13.98
N LEU A 145 -4.73 9.37 12.99
CA LEU A 145 -3.73 9.77 12.00
C LEU A 145 -2.66 10.66 12.63
N GLN A 146 -3.06 11.64 13.45
CA GLN A 146 -2.11 12.55 14.09
C GLN A 146 -1.13 11.79 15.00
N GLU A 147 -1.63 10.89 15.84
CA GLU A 147 -0.78 10.05 16.68
C GLU A 147 0.19 9.19 15.87
N ILE A 148 -0.27 8.62 14.75
CA ILE A 148 0.60 7.88 13.82
C ILE A 148 1.69 8.79 13.25
N THR A 149 1.34 9.98 12.76
CA THR A 149 2.32 10.88 12.12
C THR A 149 3.31 11.42 13.13
N ASP A 150 2.87 11.79 14.35
CA ASP A 150 3.74 12.23 15.43
C ASP A 150 4.74 11.13 15.83
N TYR A 151 4.27 9.87 15.88
CA TYR A 151 5.15 8.73 16.14
C TYR A 151 6.20 8.57 15.03
N LEU A 152 5.81 8.64 13.76
CA LEU A 152 6.73 8.49 12.63
C LEU A 152 7.77 9.62 12.60
N GLU A 153 7.33 10.88 12.82
CA GLU A 153 8.23 12.04 12.89
C GLU A 153 9.23 11.90 14.04
N LYS A 154 8.75 11.59 15.25
CA LYS A 154 9.60 11.41 16.44
C LYS A 154 10.67 10.33 16.24
N ASN A 155 10.36 9.30 15.44
CA ASN A 155 11.27 8.19 15.15
C ASN A 155 12.08 8.37 13.86
N ASN A 156 11.97 9.51 13.18
CA ASN A 156 12.63 9.82 11.90
C ASN A 156 12.31 8.79 10.80
N ILE A 157 11.03 8.44 10.67
CA ILE A 157 10.53 7.52 9.65
C ILE A 157 9.81 8.34 8.58
N ASN A 158 10.21 8.16 7.33
CA ASN A 158 9.62 8.87 6.20
C ASN A 158 8.16 8.45 6.01
N PHE A 159 7.26 9.41 5.83
CA PHE A 159 5.87 9.13 5.51
C PHE A 159 5.27 10.21 4.61
N ILE A 160 4.20 9.81 3.93
CA ILE A 160 3.31 10.69 3.18
C ILE A 160 1.87 10.22 3.33
N ILE A 161 0.92 11.14 3.14
CA ILE A 161 -0.50 10.85 3.22
C ILE A 161 -1.10 10.81 1.82
N ALA A 162 -1.77 9.72 1.49
CA ALA A 162 -2.51 9.57 0.25
C ALA A 162 -4.01 9.76 0.50
N ILE A 163 -4.56 10.83 -0.04
CA ILE A 163 -6.00 11.12 0.02
C ILE A 163 -6.64 10.65 -1.27
N THR A 164 -7.50 9.63 -1.17
CA THR A 164 -8.11 8.96 -2.32
C THR A 164 -9.60 9.25 -2.43
N GLU A 165 -9.98 10.24 -3.24
CA GLU A 165 -11.37 10.71 -3.35
C GLU A 165 -11.84 10.80 -4.82
N HIS A 166 -13.15 10.87 -5.07
CA HIS A 166 -13.67 10.90 -6.45
C HIS A 166 -13.60 12.29 -7.08
N THR A 167 -13.66 13.34 -6.26
CA THR A 167 -13.72 14.74 -6.69
C THR A 167 -12.72 15.61 -5.93
N GLU A 168 -12.35 16.75 -6.51
CA GLU A 168 -11.48 17.73 -5.84
C GLU A 168 -12.12 18.29 -4.56
N SER A 169 -13.44 18.53 -4.59
CA SER A 169 -14.18 19.01 -3.42
C SER A 169 -14.08 18.03 -2.25
N GLU A 170 -14.24 16.73 -2.51
CA GLU A 170 -14.08 15.70 -1.47
C GLU A 170 -12.64 15.63 -0.97
N PHE A 171 -11.66 15.73 -1.87
CA PHE A 171 -10.26 15.81 -1.50
C PHE A 171 -9.99 16.98 -0.54
N PHE A 172 -10.47 18.19 -0.85
CA PHE A 172 -10.27 19.34 0.02
C PHE A 172 -10.96 19.17 1.37
N MET A 173 -12.15 18.57 1.42
CA MET A 173 -12.79 18.22 2.69
C MET A 173 -11.92 17.27 3.52
N SER A 174 -11.41 16.19 2.93
CA SER A 174 -10.52 15.26 3.63
C SER A 174 -9.19 15.93 4.01
N ARG A 175 -8.63 16.81 3.16
CA ARG A 175 -7.40 17.57 3.44
C ARG A 175 -7.53 18.47 4.67
N THR A 176 -8.70 19.05 4.94
CA THR A 176 -8.92 19.85 6.16
C THR A 176 -8.80 19.02 7.44
N LEU A 177 -9.10 17.72 7.38
CA LEU A 177 -8.98 16.80 8.51
C LEU A 177 -7.53 16.45 8.86
N CYS A 178 -6.57 16.75 7.98
CA CYS A 178 -5.13 16.56 8.21
C CYS A 178 -4.34 17.86 8.05
N GLY A 179 -4.93 18.99 8.47
CA GLY A 179 -4.39 20.35 8.31
C GLY A 179 -2.93 20.55 8.76
N TRP A 180 -2.47 19.79 9.76
CA TRP A 180 -1.11 19.87 10.30
C TRP A 180 -0.04 19.27 9.38
N ILE A 181 -0.43 18.42 8.42
CA ILE A 181 0.51 17.81 7.48
C ILE A 181 0.88 18.81 6.38
N PRO A 182 2.18 19.03 6.08
CA PRO A 182 2.59 19.90 4.99
C PRO A 182 2.13 19.38 3.62
N ASP A 183 1.77 20.27 2.69
CA ASP A 183 1.27 19.87 1.36
C ASP A 183 2.27 19.02 0.56
N LYS A 184 3.58 19.25 0.76
CA LYS A 184 4.65 18.42 0.17
C LYS A 184 4.63 16.96 0.63
N ASN A 185 3.88 16.61 1.68
CA ASN A 185 3.71 15.25 2.19
C ASN A 185 2.30 14.70 1.86
N ILE A 186 1.53 15.38 1.02
CA ILE A 186 0.20 14.94 0.59
C ILE A 186 0.25 14.51 -0.88
N ILE A 187 -0.32 13.34 -1.16
CA ILE A 187 -0.71 12.90 -2.51
C ILE A 187 -2.22 13.05 -2.62
N PHE A 188 -2.68 13.74 -3.67
CA PHE A 188 -4.03 13.55 -4.17
C PHE A 188 -4.05 12.39 -5.15
N GLN A 189 -4.86 11.36 -4.86
CA GLN A 189 -5.07 10.24 -5.76
C GLN A 189 -6.55 10.17 -6.16
N LYS A 190 -6.85 10.29 -7.45
CA LYS A 190 -8.23 10.15 -7.90
C LYS A 190 -8.67 8.70 -7.73
N LYS A 191 -9.81 8.48 -7.08
CA LYS A 191 -10.35 7.14 -6.87
C LYS A 191 -10.80 6.53 -8.20
N SER A 192 -10.20 5.40 -8.55
CA SER A 192 -10.47 4.65 -9.78
C SER A 192 -11.91 4.15 -9.84
N ARG A 193 -12.54 4.27 -11.00
CA ARG A 193 -13.91 3.77 -11.27
C ARG A 193 -13.89 2.52 -12.15
N SER A 194 -12.80 2.31 -12.88
CA SER A 194 -12.56 1.14 -13.72
C SER A 194 -11.11 0.66 -13.57
N ALA A 195 -10.79 -0.49 -14.18
CA ALA A 195 -9.43 -1.01 -14.24
C ALA A 195 -8.49 -0.08 -15.04
N ASP A 196 -9.02 0.65 -16.02
CA ASP A 196 -8.24 1.59 -16.84
C ASP A 196 -7.78 2.82 -16.07
N ASP A 197 -8.51 3.18 -15.00
CA ASP A 197 -8.19 4.28 -14.10
C ASP A 197 -7.13 3.92 -13.06
N LEU A 198 -6.69 2.66 -13.00
CA LEU A 198 -5.66 2.22 -12.05
C LEU A 198 -4.31 2.80 -12.47
N ILE A 199 -3.46 3.06 -11.47
CA ILE A 199 -2.07 3.46 -11.70
C ILE A 199 -1.39 2.40 -12.57
N LYS A 200 -0.82 2.83 -13.70
CA LYS A 200 -0.07 1.97 -14.63
C LYS A 200 1.42 2.23 -14.40
N PRO A 201 2.13 1.35 -13.68
CA PRO A 201 3.57 1.50 -13.47
C PRO A 201 4.29 1.45 -14.83
N THR A 202 5.35 2.24 -15.00
CA THR A 202 6.04 2.37 -16.29
C THR A 202 6.77 1.09 -16.71
N ILE A 203 7.23 0.29 -15.75
CA ILE A 203 7.94 -0.98 -16.01
C ILE A 203 6.99 -2.16 -15.85
N GLY A 204 6.24 -2.23 -14.74
CA GLY A 204 5.28 -3.31 -14.54
C GLY A 204 4.95 -3.62 -13.08
N VAL A 205 4.47 -4.84 -12.87
CA VAL A 205 3.95 -5.35 -11.61
C VAL A 205 4.54 -6.72 -11.33
N VAL A 206 5.15 -6.89 -10.16
CA VAL A 206 5.45 -8.21 -9.59
C VAL A 206 4.25 -8.68 -8.79
N LYS A 207 3.72 -9.83 -9.17
CA LYS A 207 2.55 -10.45 -8.56
C LYS A 207 2.94 -11.24 -7.30
N VAL A 208 1.93 -11.55 -6.49
CA VAL A 208 2.09 -12.36 -5.28
C VAL A 208 2.75 -13.71 -5.58
N ASN A 209 2.46 -14.33 -6.73
CA ASN A 209 3.08 -15.59 -7.15
C ASN A 209 4.51 -15.43 -7.73
N GLY A 210 5.13 -14.26 -7.61
CA GLY A 210 6.48 -13.97 -8.12
C GLY A 210 6.57 -13.71 -9.63
N THR A 211 5.45 -13.74 -10.37
CA THR A 211 5.45 -13.46 -11.82
C THR A 211 5.46 -11.97 -12.12
N PHE A 212 6.03 -11.60 -13.27
CA PHE A 212 6.05 -10.22 -13.76
C PHE A 212 4.95 -9.98 -14.81
N SER A 213 4.22 -8.87 -14.69
CA SER A 213 3.11 -8.49 -15.58
C SER A 213 3.12 -6.99 -15.87
N GLN A 214 2.45 -6.57 -16.94
CA GLN A 214 2.20 -5.16 -17.27
C GLN A 214 0.93 -4.60 -16.59
N SER A 215 0.07 -5.47 -16.03
CA SER A 215 -1.22 -5.07 -15.45
C SER A 215 -1.31 -5.38 -13.96
N LEU A 216 -2.07 -4.57 -13.23
CA LEU A 216 -2.42 -4.80 -11.82
C LEU A 216 -3.46 -5.89 -11.65
N ASN A 217 -3.46 -6.53 -10.48
CA ASN A 217 -4.55 -7.41 -10.10
C ASN A 217 -5.71 -6.56 -9.62
N SER A 218 -6.89 -6.77 -10.19
CA SER A 218 -8.10 -6.04 -9.82
C SER A 218 -9.30 -6.98 -9.80
N ARG A 219 -10.30 -6.64 -8.99
CA ARG A 219 -11.62 -7.28 -9.05
C ARG A 219 -12.27 -6.99 -10.42
N ILE A 220 -13.11 -7.92 -10.86
CA ILE A 220 -13.87 -7.80 -12.11
C ILE A 220 -14.89 -6.65 -12.03
N SER A 221 -15.33 -6.27 -10.82
CA SER A 221 -16.21 -5.12 -10.60
C SER A 221 -15.79 -4.28 -9.37
N PHE A 222 -15.87 -2.96 -9.52
CA PHE A 222 -15.65 -1.98 -8.46
C PHE A 222 -17.00 -1.66 -7.83
N GLN A 223 -17.29 -2.18 -6.64
CA GLN A 223 -18.53 -1.82 -5.96
C GLN A 223 -18.41 -0.39 -5.42
N SER A 224 -19.09 0.55 -6.07
CA SER A 224 -19.29 1.90 -5.55
C SER A 224 -20.23 1.84 -4.33
N PRO A 225 -19.98 2.62 -3.25
CA PRO A 225 -20.84 2.65 -2.06
C PRO A 225 -22.30 3.05 -2.35
N ALA A 226 -22.61 3.59 -3.53
CA ALA A 226 -23.99 3.86 -3.94
C ALA A 226 -24.87 2.60 -4.10
N ASN A 227 -24.27 1.41 -4.26
CA ASN A 227 -25.01 0.16 -4.52
C ASN A 227 -24.99 -0.86 -3.36
N SER A 228 -24.21 -0.63 -2.29
CA SER A 228 -24.10 -1.58 -1.17
C SER A 228 -25.30 -1.59 -0.22
N ALA A 229 -26.24 -0.66 -0.36
CA ALA A 229 -27.46 -0.61 0.46
C ALA A 229 -28.58 -1.58 0.01
N ARG A 230 -28.38 -2.39 -1.04
CA ARG A 230 -29.43 -3.29 -1.56
C ARG A 230 -29.13 -4.79 -1.53
N ASN A 231 -27.91 -5.23 -1.25
CA ASN A 231 -27.54 -6.66 -1.32
C ASN A 231 -26.96 -7.22 -0.01
N SER A 232 -27.48 -6.80 1.15
CA SER A 232 -27.24 -7.52 2.41
C SER A 232 -28.32 -8.57 2.64
N SER A 233 -28.37 -9.56 1.75
CA SER A 233 -29.04 -10.84 1.95
C SER A 233 -28.20 -11.88 1.23
N GLU A 234 -27.81 -12.95 1.94
CA GLU A 234 -27.19 -14.19 1.43
C GLU A 234 -25.68 -14.07 1.10
N VAL A 235 -24.75 -14.91 1.58
CA VAL A 235 -24.81 -16.28 2.10
C VAL A 235 -23.78 -16.44 3.22
N VAL A 236 -24.22 -16.97 4.36
CA VAL A 236 -23.39 -17.61 5.38
C VAL A 236 -23.57 -19.11 5.20
N ALA A 237 -22.50 -19.81 4.80
CA ALA A 237 -22.21 -21.21 5.08
C ALA A 237 -20.79 -21.51 4.59
#